data_AF-A0A8X7U6E7-F1
#
_entry.id   AF-A0A8X7U6E7-F1
#
_cell.length_a   1.000
_cell.length_b   1.000
_cell.length_c   1.000
_cell.angle_alpha   90.00
_cell.angle_beta   90.00
_cell.angle_gamma   90.00
#
_symmetry.space_group_name_H-M   'P 1'
#
loop_
_entity.id
_entity.type
_entity.pdbx_description
1 polymer ?
#
loop_
_entity_poly.entity_id
_entity_poly.type
_entity_poly.pdbx_seq_one_letter_code
_entity_poly.pdbx_strand_id
1 'polypeptide(L)'
;MAVWSPSVGIGGSCCLLNNGITEAWRFPSTCFSTCNNKTKRGSKTLRVTSALQSYHRLSKILASKTSTELKEEISARSAQVDDLKKVTTSYSFRTKSGALVKVKVENKRDKYSIMVYVSSLELSGCDDDNKSSSSLVMVWGVYRSDSSCFLPLDFESFSQDSQTHTTETPFVKGSLSESKLGLEFDGKESPFYLSFRLKNPNGGLEMLTHRDIKFCVPVGFTAGHPLPLGLSSGPDDDNSWNFAFFSRNAKSVVLCLYDDTTTDKPALELDLDPYVNRTGDVWHASVEKTWEFVRYGYCCHSEEEVEAEDIVLDPYARVIEKSISQKFLGSLSKSPSFDWGRDASPNIPLEKLNVYRLNVKGFTQHKSSKLPTNIAGTFTGVAERVNHLKTLGANAVLLEPIFSFSEQQGPYFPFHFFSPMDMYGPSNSMKEMVKRLHSEGIEVLLEVVFTHTADSGALHGIDDSCYYLDSKSYLNCNFPVVQELVLESLLLGD
;
A
#
# COMPACT_ATOMS: atom_id res chain seq x y z
N MET A 1 18.24 20.85 -10.57
CA MET A 1 18.46 21.54 -9.28
C MET A 1 18.02 22.98 -9.43
N ALA A 2 16.75 23.27 -9.14
CA ALA A 2 16.13 24.57 -9.38
C ALA A 2 15.70 25.19 -8.05
N VAL A 3 16.00 26.48 -7.86
CA VAL A 3 15.60 27.25 -6.68
C VAL A 3 14.25 27.88 -6.95
N TRP A 4 13.24 27.55 -6.14
CA TRP A 4 11.93 28.19 -6.21
C TRP A 4 11.94 29.51 -5.43
N SER A 5 11.36 30.56 -6.02
CA SER A 5 11.04 31.82 -5.34
C SER A 5 9.53 32.04 -5.40
N PRO A 6 8.84 32.31 -4.28
CA PRO A 6 7.41 32.55 -4.29
C PRO A 6 7.10 33.95 -4.84
N SER A 7 6.29 34.01 -5.90
CA SER A 7 5.79 35.26 -6.47
C SER A 7 4.42 35.61 -5.90
N VAL A 8 4.33 36.71 -5.16
CA VAL A 8 3.05 37.24 -4.66
C VAL A 8 2.40 38.10 -5.74
N GLY A 9 1.26 37.63 -6.29
CA GLY A 9 0.49 38.37 -7.28
C GLY A 9 -0.29 39.53 -6.66
N ILE A 10 0.06 40.78 -7.01
CA ILE A 10 -0.74 41.96 -6.68
C ILE A 10 -1.72 42.22 -7.83
N GLY A 11 -3.02 42.00 -7.59
CA GLY A 11 -4.07 42.22 -8.58
C GLY A 11 -4.39 43.70 -8.77
N GLY A 12 -4.10 44.24 -9.96
CA GLY A 12 -4.61 45.53 -10.41
C GLY A 12 -6.00 45.39 -11.05
N SER A 13 -7.00 46.08 -10.50
CA SER A 13 -8.37 46.05 -11.03
C SER A 13 -8.57 47.06 -12.16
N CYS A 14 -9.25 46.65 -13.23
CA CYS A 14 -9.93 47.58 -14.13
C CYS A 14 -11.31 47.00 -14.47
N CYS A 15 -12.36 47.79 -14.22
CA CYS A 15 -13.75 47.32 -14.20
C CYS A 15 -14.46 47.45 -15.55
N LEU A 16 -15.49 46.63 -15.77
CA LEU A 16 -16.75 46.90 -16.49
C LEU A 16 -17.69 45.70 -16.18
N LEU A 17 -18.56 45.79 -15.16
CA LEU A 17 -20.04 45.94 -15.26
C LEU A 17 -20.70 44.94 -16.25
N ASN A 18 -21.73 44.15 -15.93
CA ASN A 18 -22.54 43.91 -14.70
C ASN A 18 -23.41 42.63 -14.95
N ASN A 19 -24.09 41.92 -14.02
CA ASN A 19 -24.44 42.08 -12.59
C ASN A 19 -24.44 40.71 -11.88
N GLY A 20 -24.21 40.69 -10.56
CA GLY A 20 -25.02 39.98 -9.53
C GLY A 20 -25.03 38.43 -9.44
N ILE A 21 -24.85 37.79 -8.29
CA ILE A 21 -24.58 38.23 -6.90
C ILE A 21 -23.61 37.21 -6.29
N THR A 22 -22.56 37.66 -5.61
CA THR A 22 -21.71 36.80 -4.75
C THR A 22 -21.47 37.50 -3.41
N GLU A 23 -21.75 36.81 -2.31
CA GLU A 23 -21.38 37.28 -0.98
C GLU A 23 -19.90 36.99 -0.72
N ALA A 24 -19.13 38.04 -0.49
CA ALA A 24 -17.68 37.95 -0.29
C ALA A 24 -17.33 37.79 1.20
N TRP A 25 -16.85 36.61 1.57
CA TRP A 25 -16.27 36.35 2.88
C TRP A 25 -15.01 37.21 3.09
N ARG A 26 -15.02 38.09 4.09
CA ARG A 26 -13.88 38.93 4.46
C ARG A 26 -13.09 38.28 5.61
N PHE A 27 -11.83 37.91 5.34
CA PHE A 27 -10.87 37.58 6.40
C PHE A 27 -10.29 38.86 7.03
N PRO A 28 -10.15 38.93 8.37
CA PRO A 28 -9.47 40.04 9.04
C PRO A 28 -7.95 39.88 8.91
N SER A 29 -7.27 40.97 8.54
CA SER A 29 -5.80 41.04 8.52
C SER A 29 -5.27 41.47 9.88
N THR A 30 -4.17 40.86 10.33
CA THR A 30 -3.38 41.32 11.48
C THR A 30 -1.89 41.35 11.15
N CYS A 31 -1.16 42.27 11.79
CA CYS A 31 0.18 42.68 11.39
C CYS A 31 1.27 42.20 12.35
N PHE A 32 2.44 41.89 11.77
CA PHE A 32 3.80 42.01 12.32
C PHE A 32 4.08 41.65 13.80
N SER A 33 5.08 40.76 13.98
CA SER A 33 6.34 41.20 14.60
C SER A 33 7.52 40.41 14.04
N THR A 34 8.68 41.07 13.88
CA THR A 34 9.94 40.43 13.47
C THR A 34 10.91 40.43 14.65
N CYS A 35 11.55 39.29 14.92
CA CYS A 35 12.62 39.22 15.91
C CYS A 35 13.91 38.74 15.26
N ASN A 36 14.89 39.64 15.16
CA ASN A 36 16.24 39.32 14.69
C ASN A 36 16.99 38.51 15.75
N ASN A 37 17.71 37.47 15.33
CA ASN A 37 18.94 37.11 16.02
C ASN A 37 20.02 36.61 15.05
N LYS A 38 21.22 37.19 15.17
CA LYS A 38 22.39 36.88 14.35
C LYS A 38 23.33 35.97 15.15
N THR A 39 23.78 34.86 14.55
CA THR A 39 24.99 34.16 15.00
C THR A 39 25.83 33.69 13.81
N LYS A 40 27.15 33.68 13.98
CA LYS A 40 28.13 33.66 12.88
C LYS A 40 28.48 32.26 12.35
N ARG A 41 28.76 32.26 11.05
CA ARG A 41 29.54 31.28 10.27
C ARG A 41 30.55 30.42 11.05
N GLY A 42 30.48 29.10 10.82
CA GLY A 42 31.65 28.21 10.78
C GLY A 42 31.75 27.58 9.39
N SER A 43 32.89 27.72 8.71
CA SER A 43 33.08 27.25 7.33
C SER A 43 33.81 25.91 7.29
N LYS A 44 33.23 24.90 6.63
CA LYS A 44 33.97 23.78 6.00
C LYS A 44 33.32 23.39 4.68
N THR A 45 34.06 23.62 3.60
CA THR A 45 33.76 23.16 2.24
C THR A 45 34.13 21.68 2.09
N LEU A 46 33.30 20.88 1.42
CA LEU A 46 33.75 19.69 0.69
C LEU A 46 32.80 19.37 -0.48
N ARG A 47 33.34 18.71 -1.51
CA ARG A 47 32.80 18.69 -2.87
C ARG A 47 31.73 17.60 -3.07
N VAL A 48 30.76 17.90 -3.93
CA VAL A 48 29.88 16.92 -4.58
C VAL A 48 30.48 16.51 -5.91
N THR A 49 30.66 15.22 -6.15
CA THR A 49 30.92 14.63 -7.48
C THR A 49 30.37 13.20 -7.53
N SER A 50 29.46 12.94 -8.49
CA SER A 50 29.26 11.70 -9.30
C SER A 50 29.61 10.33 -8.68
N ALA A 51 28.81 9.26 -8.80
CA ALA A 51 28.18 8.80 -10.05
C ALA A 51 27.15 7.68 -9.81
N LEU A 52 26.19 7.55 -10.75
CA LEU A 52 25.43 6.32 -11.00
C LEU A 52 26.21 5.41 -11.98
N GLN A 53 25.73 4.18 -12.17
CA GLN A 53 26.36 3.03 -12.87
C GLN A 53 27.33 2.25 -11.96
N SER A 54 27.35 0.91 -11.92
CA SER A 54 26.93 -0.07 -12.94
C SER A 54 26.33 -1.35 -12.35
N TYR A 55 25.45 -2.03 -13.10
CA TYR A 55 25.04 -3.42 -12.85
C TYR A 55 25.70 -4.38 -13.86
N HIS A 56 25.74 -5.67 -13.50
CA HIS A 56 26.10 -6.87 -14.27
C HIS A 56 27.57 -7.36 -14.44
N ARG A 57 27.69 -8.68 -14.21
CA ARG A 57 28.72 -9.66 -14.67
C ARG A 57 30.09 -9.56 -13.96
N LEU A 58 30.79 -10.66 -13.64
CA LEU A 58 30.66 -12.09 -14.03
C LEU A 58 31.16 -13.04 -12.91
N SER A 59 30.90 -14.34 -13.06
CA SER A 59 31.29 -15.42 -12.13
C SER A 59 32.62 -16.10 -12.50
N LYS A 60 33.36 -16.64 -11.50
CA LYS A 60 33.84 -18.06 -11.42
C LYS A 60 35.03 -18.33 -10.47
N ILE A 61 34.89 -19.42 -9.70
CA ILE A 61 35.91 -20.44 -9.34
C ILE A 61 37.13 -20.04 -8.48
N LEU A 62 37.21 -20.60 -7.26
CA LEU A 62 38.20 -21.64 -6.92
C LEU A 62 37.74 -22.45 -5.69
N ALA A 63 38.24 -23.70 -5.56
CA ALA A 63 37.70 -24.69 -4.63
C ALA A 63 38.79 -25.58 -4.00
N SER A 64 38.51 -26.06 -2.78
CA SER A 64 39.14 -27.20 -2.10
C SER A 64 38.09 -27.76 -1.11
N LYS A 65 37.54 -28.98 -1.21
CA LYS A 65 38.15 -30.34 -1.13
C LYS A 65 39.05 -30.47 0.10
N THR A 66 38.88 -31.44 1.01
CA THR A 66 38.31 -32.82 0.95
C THR A 66 37.47 -33.13 2.21
N SER A 67 36.35 -33.87 2.15
CA SER A 67 36.17 -35.36 2.11
C SER A 67 36.58 -36.03 3.44
N THR A 68 35.82 -36.95 4.06
CA THR A 68 35.02 -38.11 3.58
C THR A 68 33.72 -38.30 4.39
N GLU A 69 32.53 -38.50 3.80
CA GLU A 69 31.93 -39.76 3.27
C GLU A 69 31.51 -40.79 4.35
N LEU A 70 30.43 -41.59 4.23
CA LEU A 70 29.19 -41.56 3.40
C LEU A 70 28.27 -42.70 3.93
N LYS A 71 26.95 -42.59 3.74
CA LYS A 71 26.10 -43.63 3.11
C LYS A 71 24.61 -43.25 3.11
N GLU A 72 24.14 -42.74 1.99
CA GLU A 72 22.77 -42.93 1.50
C GLU A 72 22.86 -43.49 0.08
N GLU A 73 21.97 -44.41 -0.29
CA GLU A 73 21.95 -45.04 -1.61
C GLU A 73 21.22 -44.16 -2.63
N ILE A 74 21.87 -43.92 -3.77
CA ILE A 74 21.28 -43.19 -4.90
C ILE A 74 20.90 -44.18 -5.98
N SER A 75 19.62 -44.16 -6.39
CA SER A 75 19.20 -44.62 -7.72
C SER A 75 18.81 -43.39 -8.53
N ALA A 76 19.45 -43.19 -9.69
CA ALA A 76 19.31 -41.96 -10.49
C ALA A 76 18.96 -42.26 -11.95
N ARG A 77 17.86 -41.63 -12.42
CA ARG A 77 17.48 -41.24 -13.79
C ARG A 77 15.99 -40.82 -13.72
N SER A 78 15.50 -39.79 -14.41
CA SER A 78 16.09 -38.87 -15.40
C SER A 78 15.40 -37.50 -15.31
N ALA A 79 16.01 -36.45 -15.85
CA ALA A 79 15.43 -35.10 -15.83
C ALA A 79 14.07 -35.01 -16.56
N GLN A 80 13.08 -34.42 -15.90
CA GLN A 80 11.90 -33.78 -16.50
C GLN A 80 11.56 -32.48 -15.76
N VAL A 81 10.82 -31.62 -16.46
CA VAL A 81 10.52 -30.22 -16.14
C VAL A 81 9.39 -30.12 -15.10
N ASP A 82 9.60 -29.37 -14.01
CA ASP A 82 8.64 -28.47 -13.32
C ASP A 82 9.07 -28.13 -11.86
N ASP A 83 10.15 -27.34 -11.72
CA ASP A 83 10.48 -26.68 -10.44
C ASP A 83 9.59 -25.44 -10.25
N LEU A 84 8.34 -25.68 -9.85
CA LEU A 84 7.44 -24.65 -9.31
C LEU A 84 8.04 -24.12 -7.99
N LYS A 85 8.37 -22.82 -7.96
CA LYS A 85 9.01 -22.16 -6.81
C LYS A 85 8.25 -22.43 -5.50
N LYS A 86 8.96 -23.01 -4.54
CA LYS A 86 8.47 -23.24 -3.17
C LYS A 86 8.53 -21.96 -2.34
N VAL A 87 7.44 -21.21 -2.26
CA VAL A 87 7.34 -20.02 -1.38
C VAL A 87 7.44 -20.47 0.09
N THR A 88 8.38 -19.89 0.83
CA THR A 88 8.67 -20.25 2.23
C THR A 88 8.84 -18.99 3.08
N THR A 89 7.82 -18.64 3.85
CA THR A 89 7.82 -17.46 4.74
C THR A 89 8.32 -17.87 6.13
N SER A 90 9.15 -17.04 6.77
CA SER A 90 9.76 -17.36 8.07
C SER A 90 9.52 -16.24 9.10
N TYR A 91 8.82 -16.56 10.17
CA TYR A 91 8.54 -15.70 11.32
C TYR A 91 9.47 -16.06 12.48
N SER A 92 9.88 -15.08 13.29
CA SER A 92 10.79 -15.29 14.43
C SER A 92 10.34 -14.46 15.64
N PHE A 93 10.00 -15.14 16.72
CA PHE A 93 9.49 -14.56 17.96
C PHE A 93 10.43 -14.85 19.13
N ARG A 94 10.56 -13.90 20.06
CA ARG A 94 11.15 -14.16 21.38
C ARG A 94 10.07 -14.43 22.41
N THR A 95 10.28 -15.41 23.28
CA THR A 95 9.45 -15.66 24.48
C THR A 95 9.80 -14.70 25.61
N LYS A 96 8.97 -14.63 26.66
CA LYS A 96 9.33 -13.95 27.92
C LYS A 96 10.65 -14.46 28.53
N SER A 97 10.92 -15.76 28.41
CA SER A 97 12.15 -16.40 28.89
C SER A 97 13.38 -16.19 27.97
N GLY A 98 13.23 -15.44 26.87
CA GLY A 98 14.31 -15.17 25.91
C GLY A 98 14.56 -16.28 24.89
N ALA A 99 13.78 -17.37 24.91
CA ALA A 99 13.86 -18.43 23.91
C ALA A 99 13.43 -17.91 22.54
N LEU A 100 14.00 -18.49 21.47
CA LEU A 100 13.66 -18.16 20.10
C LEU A 100 12.68 -19.21 19.55
N VAL A 101 11.50 -18.75 19.14
CA VAL A 101 10.49 -19.54 18.42
C VAL A 101 10.53 -19.10 16.96
N LYS A 102 10.84 -20.01 16.04
CA LYS A 102 10.77 -19.76 14.60
C LYS A 102 9.60 -20.52 14.03
N VAL A 103 8.81 -19.88 13.16
CA VAL A 103 7.74 -20.55 12.41
C VAL A 103 8.02 -20.40 10.93
N LYS A 104 8.03 -21.50 10.19
CA LYS A 104 8.12 -21.49 8.73
C LYS A 104 6.79 -21.93 8.14
N VAL A 105 6.25 -21.15 7.21
CA VAL A 105 5.06 -21.49 6.42
C VAL A 105 5.52 -21.76 5.00
N GLU A 106 5.31 -22.99 4.51
CA GLU A 106 5.66 -23.41 3.15
C GLU A 106 4.37 -23.67 2.36
N ASN A 107 4.20 -23.01 1.21
CA ASN A 107 3.15 -23.34 0.24
C ASN A 107 3.66 -24.44 -0.72
N LYS A 108 2.90 -25.52 -0.87
CA LYS A 108 3.18 -26.62 -1.81
C LYS A 108 1.87 -27.07 -2.48
N ARG A 109 1.61 -26.57 -3.70
CA ARG A 109 0.56 -27.07 -4.63
C ARG A 109 -0.72 -27.51 -3.89
N ASP A 110 -1.44 -26.53 -3.36
CA ASP A 110 -2.72 -26.65 -2.63
C ASP A 110 -2.63 -27.14 -1.17
N LYS A 111 -1.44 -27.10 -0.55
CA LYS A 111 -1.27 -27.31 0.89
C LYS A 111 -0.31 -26.32 1.54
N TYR A 112 -0.62 -25.90 2.75
CA TYR A 112 0.28 -25.16 3.63
C TYR A 112 0.91 -26.10 4.67
N SER A 113 2.24 -26.16 4.71
CA SER A 113 3.00 -26.89 5.72
C SER A 113 3.64 -25.89 6.69
N ILE A 114 3.27 -25.97 7.96
CA ILE A 114 3.70 -25.03 9.00
C ILE A 114 4.63 -25.75 9.97
N MET A 115 5.89 -25.32 10.01
CA MET A 115 6.93 -25.90 10.85
C MET A 115 7.32 -24.93 11.97
N VAL A 116 6.98 -25.29 13.21
CA VAL A 116 7.35 -24.54 14.42
C VAL A 116 8.61 -25.15 15.03
N TYR A 117 9.62 -24.30 15.28
CA TYR A 117 10.89 -24.65 15.89
C TYR A 117 11.04 -23.85 17.18
N VAL A 118 11.38 -24.52 18.27
CA VAL A 118 11.67 -23.87 19.57
C VAL A 118 13.10 -24.20 19.95
N SER A 119 13.94 -23.17 20.02
CA SER A 119 15.28 -23.27 20.59
C SER A 119 15.15 -23.48 22.10
N SER A 120 15.67 -24.60 22.61
CA SER A 120 15.57 -24.93 24.03
C SER A 120 16.38 -23.92 24.84
N LEU A 121 15.71 -23.18 25.71
CA LEU A 121 16.39 -22.61 26.86
C LEU A 121 16.80 -23.76 27.79
N GLU A 122 17.87 -23.57 28.56
CA GLU A 122 18.07 -24.37 29.76
C GLU A 122 16.88 -24.09 30.70
N LEU A 123 15.98 -25.06 30.83
CA LEU A 123 14.94 -25.06 31.87
C LEU A 123 15.60 -25.42 33.21
N SER A 124 16.46 -24.51 33.70
CA SER A 124 17.21 -24.68 34.93
C SER A 124 16.26 -24.60 36.12
N GLY A 125 16.06 -25.73 36.82
CA GLY A 125 15.30 -25.76 38.07
C GLY A 125 14.32 -26.93 38.17
N CYS A 126 14.84 -28.16 38.17
CA CYS A 126 14.33 -29.28 38.97
C CYS A 126 15.34 -30.43 38.86
N ASP A 127 16.24 -30.52 39.84
CA ASP A 127 16.90 -31.79 40.15
C ASP A 127 15.85 -32.69 40.80
N ASP A 128 15.27 -33.61 40.03
CA ASP A 128 14.55 -34.74 40.60
C ASP A 128 14.61 -35.94 39.65
N ASP A 129 15.10 -37.07 40.17
CA ASP A 129 15.31 -38.31 39.43
C ASP A 129 13.98 -39.00 39.10
N ASN A 130 13.31 -38.58 38.01
CA ASN A 130 12.31 -39.42 37.36
C ASN A 130 12.20 -39.20 35.84
N LYS A 131 12.32 -40.30 35.09
CA LYS A 131 12.18 -40.31 33.62
C LYS A 131 10.71 -40.19 33.19
N SER A 132 10.19 -38.98 33.17
CA SER A 132 9.13 -38.61 32.22
C SER A 132 9.68 -37.52 31.29
N SER A 133 9.78 -37.84 30.00
CA SER A 133 10.19 -36.85 28.98
C SER A 133 9.12 -35.78 28.89
N SER A 134 9.32 -34.64 29.55
CA SER A 134 8.45 -33.47 29.49
C SER A 134 8.53 -32.80 28.10
N SER A 135 7.90 -33.44 27.12
CA SER A 135 7.75 -32.90 25.77
C SER A 135 6.95 -31.61 25.83
N LEU A 136 7.53 -30.52 25.34
CA LEU A 136 6.82 -29.26 25.12
C LEU A 136 5.54 -29.53 24.32
N VAL A 137 4.43 -28.86 24.68
CA VAL A 137 3.14 -28.97 23.98
C VAL A 137 2.81 -27.63 23.36
N MET A 138 2.34 -27.64 22.11
CA MET A 138 1.70 -26.50 21.48
C MET A 138 0.19 -26.58 21.70
N VAL A 139 -0.39 -25.52 22.26
CA VAL A 139 -1.84 -25.35 22.34
C VAL A 139 -2.22 -24.30 21.31
N TRP A 140 -2.99 -24.68 20.29
CA TRP A 140 -3.20 -23.88 19.09
C TRP A 140 -4.66 -23.86 18.62
N GLY A 141 -4.96 -22.91 17.75
CA GLY A 141 -6.26 -22.73 17.12
C GLY A 141 -6.13 -21.92 15.84
N VAL A 142 -7.11 -22.06 14.94
CA VAL A 142 -7.16 -21.34 13.67
C VAL A 142 -8.35 -20.38 13.67
N TYR A 143 -8.07 -19.15 13.26
CA TYR A 143 -9.02 -18.05 13.18
C TYR A 143 -9.07 -17.57 11.74
N ARG A 144 -10.27 -17.32 11.20
CA ARG A 144 -10.36 -16.58 9.94
C ARG A 144 -9.85 -15.15 10.12
N SER A 145 -9.39 -14.57 9.02
CA SER A 145 -8.80 -13.24 8.96
C SER A 145 -9.81 -12.09 9.14
N ASP A 146 -11.10 -12.40 9.03
CA ASP A 146 -12.26 -11.54 9.34
C ASP A 146 -12.65 -11.60 10.84
N SER A 147 -11.91 -12.37 11.66
CA SER A 147 -12.22 -12.67 13.07
C SER A 147 -13.62 -13.28 13.33
N SER A 148 -14.38 -13.67 12.30
CA SER A 148 -15.80 -14.02 12.41
C SER A 148 -16.05 -15.43 12.97
N CYS A 149 -15.10 -16.34 12.79
CA CYS A 149 -15.19 -17.70 13.31
C CYS A 149 -13.84 -18.34 13.63
N PHE A 150 -13.86 -19.13 14.71
CA PHE A 150 -12.92 -20.23 14.93
C PHE A 150 -13.23 -21.34 13.91
N LEU A 151 -12.23 -21.88 13.23
CA LEU A 151 -12.40 -23.05 12.35
C LEU A 151 -12.36 -24.34 13.19
N PRO A 152 -13.49 -25.08 13.34
CA PRO A 152 -13.45 -26.41 13.91
C PRO A 152 -12.80 -27.32 12.88
N LEU A 153 -11.53 -27.64 13.09
CA LEU A 153 -10.80 -28.58 12.25
C LEU A 153 -11.18 -30.00 12.69
N ASP A 154 -11.80 -30.77 11.79
CA ASP A 154 -12.22 -32.16 12.02
C ASP A 154 -11.00 -33.12 12.06
N PHE A 155 -10.17 -32.97 13.10
CA PHE A 155 -9.10 -33.91 13.43
C PHE A 155 -9.57 -34.92 14.48
N GLU A 156 -9.98 -36.12 14.04
CA GLU A 156 -10.51 -37.23 14.87
C GLU A 156 -9.50 -37.86 15.88
N SER A 157 -8.47 -37.15 16.35
CA SER A 157 -7.38 -37.77 17.15
C SER A 157 -6.72 -36.92 18.24
N PHE A 158 -7.19 -35.70 18.53
CA PHE A 158 -6.65 -34.88 19.62
C PHE A 158 -7.70 -34.57 20.70
N SER A 159 -7.26 -34.49 21.96
CA SER A 159 -8.12 -34.14 23.09
C SER A 159 -8.56 -32.69 22.99
N GLN A 160 -9.75 -32.46 22.45
CA GLN A 160 -10.39 -31.14 22.40
C GLN A 160 -10.78 -30.71 23.81
N ASP A 161 -10.28 -29.55 24.26
CA ASP A 161 -10.72 -28.96 25.52
C ASP A 161 -12.07 -28.24 25.32
N SER A 162 -13.11 -28.76 25.97
CA SER A 162 -14.52 -28.44 25.73
C SER A 162 -14.95 -26.99 26.03
N GLN A 163 -14.03 -26.16 26.54
CA GLN A 163 -14.30 -24.74 26.88
C GLN A 163 -13.56 -23.74 26.00
N THR A 164 -12.54 -24.14 25.22
CA THR A 164 -11.70 -23.21 24.43
C THR A 164 -11.52 -23.57 22.96
N HIS A 165 -12.06 -24.71 22.51
CA HIS A 165 -11.93 -25.26 21.14
C HIS A 165 -10.48 -25.48 20.64
N THR A 166 -9.46 -25.21 21.45
CA THR A 166 -8.04 -25.33 21.07
C THR A 166 -7.57 -26.78 20.98
N THR A 167 -6.71 -27.06 20.00
CA THR A 167 -6.02 -28.35 19.83
C THR A 167 -4.69 -28.35 20.60
N GLU A 168 -4.40 -29.42 21.34
CA GLU A 168 -3.07 -29.66 21.92
C GLU A 168 -2.26 -30.64 21.04
N THR A 169 -1.00 -30.32 20.74
CA THR A 169 -0.11 -31.18 19.94
C THR A 169 1.31 -31.16 20.52
N PRO A 170 1.90 -32.33 20.86
CA PRO A 170 3.24 -32.40 21.45
C PRO A 170 4.34 -32.17 20.41
N PHE A 171 5.42 -31.52 20.82
CA PHE A 171 6.62 -31.36 19.99
C PHE A 171 7.40 -32.67 19.88
N VAL A 172 7.92 -32.94 18.69
CA VAL A 172 8.89 -34.01 18.46
C VAL A 172 10.29 -33.47 18.80
N LYS A 173 10.95 -34.09 19.78
CA LYS A 173 12.32 -33.72 20.17
C LYS A 173 13.29 -34.01 19.02
N GLY A 174 14.01 -32.99 18.56
CA GLY A 174 14.96 -33.08 17.45
C GLY A 174 16.38 -33.43 17.93
N SER A 175 17.37 -32.77 17.33
CA SER A 175 18.75 -32.79 17.85
C SER A 175 18.83 -32.10 19.23
N LEU A 176 19.97 -32.22 19.92
CA LEU A 176 20.11 -31.99 21.38
C LEU A 176 19.52 -30.68 21.96
N SER A 177 19.29 -29.63 21.15
CA SER A 177 18.80 -28.32 21.61
C SER A 177 17.55 -27.78 20.89
N GLU A 178 16.96 -28.47 19.90
CA GLU A 178 15.84 -27.93 19.12
C GLU A 178 14.62 -28.87 19.11
N SER A 179 13.46 -28.35 19.54
CA SER A 179 12.17 -29.04 19.46
C SER A 179 11.43 -28.59 18.19
N LYS A 180 10.86 -29.53 17.43
CA LYS A 180 10.10 -29.23 16.20
C LYS A 180 8.69 -29.80 16.21
N LEU A 181 7.77 -29.10 15.56
CA LEU A 181 6.39 -29.51 15.34
C LEU A 181 5.98 -29.10 13.93
N GLY A 182 5.24 -29.97 13.23
CA GLY A 182 4.72 -29.72 11.90
C GLY A 182 3.20 -29.84 11.87
N LEU A 183 2.53 -28.91 11.19
CA LEU A 183 1.11 -28.96 10.85
C LEU A 183 0.95 -28.92 9.32
N GLU A 184 -0.12 -29.52 8.79
CA GLU A 184 -0.54 -29.39 7.39
C GLU A 184 -1.99 -28.93 7.31
N PHE A 185 -2.28 -28.03 6.38
CA PHE A 185 -3.61 -27.47 6.09
C PHE A 185 -3.90 -27.50 4.59
N ASP A 186 -5.17 -27.59 4.20
CA ASP A 186 -5.59 -27.48 2.79
C ASP A 186 -5.51 -26.01 2.36
N GLY A 187 -5.04 -25.75 1.14
CA GLY A 187 -4.95 -24.40 0.58
C GLY A 187 -6.30 -23.66 0.56
N LYS A 188 -7.41 -24.39 0.45
CA LYS A 188 -8.79 -23.85 0.47
C LYS A 188 -9.22 -23.29 1.83
N GLU A 189 -8.54 -23.65 2.90
CA GLU A 189 -8.81 -23.10 4.24
C GLU A 189 -8.21 -21.69 4.38
N SER A 190 -7.24 -21.34 3.54
CA SER A 190 -6.54 -20.04 3.55
C SER A 190 -7.37 -18.91 2.91
N PRO A 191 -7.18 -17.65 3.34
CA PRO A 191 -6.26 -17.21 4.39
C PRO A 191 -6.81 -17.38 5.81
N PHE A 192 -5.89 -17.58 6.76
CA PHE A 192 -6.20 -17.68 8.18
C PHE A 192 -5.01 -17.29 9.05
N TYR A 193 -5.28 -17.08 10.34
CA TYR A 193 -4.28 -16.92 11.38
C TYR A 193 -4.14 -18.19 12.21
N LEU A 194 -2.92 -18.75 12.26
CA LEU A 194 -2.56 -19.76 13.25
C LEU A 194 -2.16 -19.04 14.54
N SER A 195 -2.98 -19.16 15.60
CA SER A 195 -2.61 -18.67 16.93
C SER A 195 -2.23 -19.83 17.85
N PHE A 196 -1.14 -19.68 18.59
CA PHE A 196 -0.68 -20.71 19.52
C PHE A 196 0.01 -20.16 20.77
N ARG A 197 0.08 -21.00 21.80
CA ARG A 197 0.89 -20.83 23.01
C ARG A 197 1.65 -22.13 23.28
N LEU A 198 2.74 -22.03 24.04
CA LEU A 198 3.59 -23.16 24.39
C LEU A 198 3.41 -23.50 25.87
N LYS A 199 3.24 -24.78 26.20
CA LYS A 199 2.93 -25.28 27.56
C LYS A 199 3.87 -26.42 27.93
N ASN A 200 4.35 -26.44 29.16
CA ASN A 200 5.07 -27.58 29.72
C ASN A 200 4.05 -28.49 30.46
N PRO A 201 3.93 -29.79 30.11
CA PRO A 201 2.93 -30.68 30.70
C PRO A 201 3.02 -30.80 32.22
N ASN A 202 4.19 -30.58 32.83
CA ASN A 202 4.41 -30.74 34.27
C ASN A 202 3.96 -29.51 35.11
N GLY A 203 3.04 -28.69 34.63
CA GLY A 203 2.48 -27.54 35.37
C GLY A 203 3.34 -26.27 35.38
N GLY A 204 4.30 -26.15 34.44
CA GLY A 204 5.10 -24.93 34.27
C GLY A 204 4.33 -23.79 33.58
N LEU A 205 4.80 -22.55 33.77
CA LEU A 205 4.24 -21.32 33.16
C LEU A 205 3.92 -21.49 31.67
N GLU A 206 2.78 -20.94 31.23
CA GLU A 206 2.51 -20.77 29.80
C GLU A 206 3.57 -19.86 29.17
N MET A 207 4.25 -20.39 28.15
CA MET A 207 5.25 -19.67 27.38
C MET A 207 4.56 -18.89 26.26
N LEU A 208 4.35 -17.61 26.53
CA LEU A 208 3.87 -16.59 25.59
C LEU A 208 5.05 -15.84 24.96
N THR A 209 4.75 -14.98 23.98
CA THR A 209 5.72 -14.02 23.43
C THR A 209 6.27 -13.10 24.53
N HIS A 210 7.39 -12.42 24.26
CA HIS A 210 7.99 -11.43 25.16
C HIS A 210 7.06 -10.25 25.55
N ARG A 211 5.89 -10.11 24.90
CA ARG A 211 4.86 -9.07 25.16
C ARG A 211 3.62 -9.62 25.86
N ASP A 212 3.67 -10.85 26.37
CA ASP A 212 2.56 -11.53 27.05
C ASP A 212 1.33 -11.85 26.19
N ILE A 213 1.52 -11.93 24.88
CA ILE A 213 0.49 -12.34 23.92
C ILE A 213 0.81 -13.70 23.31
N LYS A 214 -0.23 -14.38 22.80
CA LYS A 214 -0.10 -15.61 22.00
C LYS A 214 0.80 -15.35 20.78
N PHE A 215 1.45 -16.39 20.28
CA PHE A 215 2.07 -16.34 18.95
C PHE A 215 0.95 -16.30 17.91
N CYS A 216 1.09 -15.48 16.87
CA CYS A 216 0.17 -15.41 15.75
C CYS A 216 0.98 -15.42 14.45
N VAL A 217 0.52 -16.19 13.45
CA VAL A 217 1.19 -16.35 12.16
C VAL A 217 0.14 -16.36 11.05
N PRO A 218 0.19 -15.43 10.08
CA PRO A 218 -0.68 -15.48 8.92
C PRO A 218 -0.26 -16.58 7.94
N VAL A 219 -1.28 -17.21 7.35
CA VAL A 219 -1.20 -18.29 6.38
C VAL A 219 -2.10 -17.93 5.20
N GLY A 220 -1.64 -18.15 3.97
CA GLY A 220 -2.29 -17.63 2.75
C GLY A 220 -1.76 -16.26 2.30
N PHE A 221 -1.26 -15.45 3.22
CA PHE A 221 -0.61 -14.17 2.94
C PHE A 221 0.63 -13.98 3.83
N THR A 222 1.38 -12.93 3.56
CA THR A 222 2.65 -12.64 4.24
C THR A 222 2.69 -11.20 4.77
N ALA A 223 3.71 -10.90 5.58
CA ALA A 223 3.95 -9.55 6.09
C ALA A 223 4.01 -8.49 4.99
N GLY A 224 4.55 -8.79 3.80
CA GLY A 224 4.82 -7.77 2.79
C GLY A 224 5.85 -6.74 3.24
N HIS A 225 5.85 -5.59 2.60
CA HIS A 225 6.86 -4.54 2.73
C HIS A 225 6.21 -3.16 2.93
N PRO A 226 6.77 -2.30 3.81
CA PRO A 226 6.22 -0.96 4.08
C PRO A 226 6.43 0.05 2.95
N LEU A 227 7.16 -0.28 1.89
CA LEU A 227 7.44 0.60 0.76
C LEU A 227 7.47 -0.18 -0.56
N PRO A 228 7.09 0.45 -1.70
CA PRO A 228 6.48 1.80 -1.79
C PRO A 228 5.06 1.83 -1.20
N LEU A 229 4.58 3.02 -0.83
CA LEU A 229 3.20 3.21 -0.37
C LEU A 229 2.18 2.92 -1.48
N GLY A 230 0.98 2.50 -1.08
CA GLY A 230 -0.10 2.05 -1.95
C GLY A 230 0.04 0.61 -2.42
N LEU A 231 -0.72 0.26 -3.46
CA LEU A 231 -0.62 -1.01 -4.17
C LEU A 231 0.62 -1.06 -5.07
N SER A 232 1.46 -2.07 -4.86
CA SER A 232 2.64 -2.38 -5.67
C SER A 232 2.73 -3.87 -5.99
N SER A 233 3.57 -4.26 -6.95
CA SER A 233 3.92 -5.68 -7.13
C SER A 233 4.99 -6.07 -6.11
N GLY A 234 4.91 -7.27 -5.54
CA GLY A 234 5.87 -7.73 -4.55
C GLY A 234 7.32 -7.76 -5.07
N PRO A 235 8.31 -7.48 -4.22
CA PRO A 235 9.70 -7.31 -4.66
C PRO A 235 10.41 -8.62 -5.02
N ASP A 236 9.98 -9.76 -4.44
CA ASP A 236 10.63 -11.06 -4.62
C ASP A 236 10.02 -11.92 -5.75
N ASP A 237 8.76 -11.64 -6.14
CA ASP A 237 8.14 -12.27 -7.30
C ASP A 237 7.00 -11.42 -7.86
N ASP A 238 6.90 -11.39 -9.20
CA ASP A 238 5.89 -10.61 -9.91
C ASP A 238 4.44 -11.18 -9.77
N ASN A 239 4.31 -12.25 -8.96
CA ASN A 239 3.09 -13.00 -8.69
C ASN A 239 2.36 -12.60 -7.39
N SER A 240 2.81 -11.55 -6.68
CA SER A 240 2.12 -11.03 -5.49
C SER A 240 1.79 -9.54 -5.59
N TRP A 241 0.69 -9.15 -4.96
CA TRP A 241 0.37 -7.77 -4.62
C TRP A 241 0.98 -7.44 -3.26
N ASN A 242 1.58 -6.26 -3.14
CA ASN A 242 2.05 -5.69 -1.89
C ASN A 242 1.22 -4.43 -1.60
N PHE A 243 0.64 -4.39 -0.41
CA PHE A 243 -0.13 -3.27 0.12
C PHE A 243 0.72 -2.58 1.18
N ALA A 244 0.80 -1.26 1.13
CA ALA A 244 1.48 -0.45 2.15
C ALA A 244 0.70 0.83 2.42
N PHE A 245 0.28 1.03 3.67
CA PHE A 245 -0.73 2.01 4.05
C PHE A 245 -0.29 2.76 5.31
N PHE A 246 -0.20 4.09 5.24
CA PHE A 246 0.19 4.91 6.39
C PHE A 246 -1.01 5.23 7.28
N SER A 247 -0.92 4.82 8.55
CA SER A 247 -1.71 5.39 9.65
C SER A 247 -0.93 5.18 10.95
N ARG A 248 -0.54 6.28 11.61
CA ARG A 248 0.18 6.25 12.88
C ARG A 248 -0.77 5.90 14.02
N ASN A 249 -1.93 6.54 14.04
CA ASN A 249 -2.85 6.52 15.17
C ASN A 249 -3.88 5.39 15.13
N ALA A 250 -4.06 4.70 13.99
CA ALA A 250 -4.86 3.48 13.95
C ALA A 250 -4.30 2.40 14.90
N LYS A 251 -5.21 1.69 15.58
CA LYS A 251 -4.93 0.55 16.47
C LYS A 251 -4.97 -0.80 15.74
N SER A 252 -5.91 -0.95 14.83
CA SER A 252 -6.04 -2.05 13.87
C SER A 252 -6.35 -1.42 12.51
N VAL A 253 -5.81 -2.05 11.47
CA VAL A 253 -6.18 -1.77 10.08
C VAL A 253 -6.61 -3.11 9.48
N VAL A 254 -7.79 -3.14 8.88
CA VAL A 254 -8.31 -4.29 8.13
C VAL A 254 -8.15 -3.98 6.65
N LEU A 255 -7.49 -4.87 5.89
CA LEU A 255 -7.46 -4.82 4.43
C LEU A 255 -8.70 -5.55 3.89
N CYS A 256 -9.59 -4.81 3.23
CA CYS A 256 -10.85 -5.29 2.68
C CYS A 256 -10.67 -5.60 1.19
N LEU A 257 -10.90 -6.85 0.78
CA LEU A 257 -10.75 -7.34 -0.60
C LEU A 257 -12.11 -7.72 -1.18
N TYR A 258 -12.33 -7.33 -2.44
CA TYR A 258 -13.60 -7.48 -3.15
C TYR A 258 -13.40 -8.26 -4.44
N ASP A 259 -14.28 -9.23 -4.67
CA ASP A 259 -14.40 -9.97 -5.93
C ASP A 259 -15.15 -9.14 -6.98
N ASP A 260 -15.33 -9.70 -8.18
CA ASP A 260 -16.11 -9.07 -9.25
C ASP A 260 -17.64 -9.13 -9.01
N THR A 261 -18.10 -9.47 -7.80
CA THR A 261 -19.53 -9.41 -7.51
C THR A 261 -20.01 -7.97 -7.36
N THR A 262 -21.28 -7.77 -7.69
CA THR A 262 -22.02 -6.53 -7.47
C THR A 262 -22.45 -6.40 -6.01
N THR A 263 -21.53 -6.62 -5.06
CA THR A 263 -21.80 -6.47 -3.62
C THR A 263 -20.90 -5.38 -3.03
N ASP A 264 -21.46 -4.58 -2.13
CA ASP A 264 -20.74 -3.55 -1.37
C ASP A 264 -20.03 -4.11 -0.12
N LYS A 265 -20.13 -5.41 0.12
CA LYS A 265 -19.40 -6.10 1.21
C LYS A 265 -18.09 -6.67 0.67
N PRO A 266 -16.99 -6.59 1.43
CA PRO A 266 -15.79 -7.31 1.06
C PRO A 266 -16.06 -8.81 1.04
N ALA A 267 -15.51 -9.49 0.04
CA ALA A 267 -15.52 -10.94 -0.07
C ALA A 267 -14.49 -11.57 0.88
N LEU A 268 -13.50 -10.79 1.33
CA LEU A 268 -12.51 -11.17 2.32
C LEU A 268 -12.02 -9.95 3.09
N GLU A 269 -11.97 -10.06 4.41
CA GLU A 269 -11.34 -9.10 5.31
C GLU A 269 -10.06 -9.69 5.90
N LEU A 270 -9.01 -8.87 5.98
CA LEU A 270 -7.71 -9.22 6.53
C LEU A 270 -7.35 -8.23 7.64
N ASP A 271 -7.71 -8.52 8.90
CA ASP A 271 -7.19 -7.77 10.06
C ASP A 271 -5.66 -7.92 10.12
N LEU A 272 -4.93 -6.81 10.13
CA LEU A 272 -3.47 -6.81 10.04
C LEU A 272 -2.84 -6.87 11.43
N ASP A 273 -2.06 -7.92 11.73
CA ASP A 273 -1.37 -8.04 13.03
C ASP A 273 -0.37 -6.87 13.22
N PRO A 274 -0.53 -6.01 14.25
CA PRO A 274 0.33 -4.84 14.48
C PRO A 274 1.80 -5.15 14.77
N TYR A 275 2.18 -6.42 14.92
CA TYR A 275 3.53 -6.90 15.18
C TYR A 275 4.16 -7.63 13.98
N VAL A 276 3.38 -8.00 12.97
CA VAL A 276 3.83 -8.69 11.75
C VAL A 276 3.62 -7.82 10.51
N ASN A 277 2.47 -7.16 10.43
CA ASN A 277 1.97 -6.40 9.30
C ASN A 277 2.07 -4.87 9.52
N ARG A 278 3.00 -4.42 10.38
CA ARG A 278 3.27 -2.99 10.61
C ARG A 278 4.76 -2.75 10.89
N THR A 279 5.35 -1.79 10.18
CA THR A 279 6.71 -1.30 10.38
C THR A 279 6.67 0.20 10.65
N GLY A 280 6.88 0.59 11.90
CA GLY A 280 6.71 1.99 12.34
C GLY A 280 5.24 2.42 12.25
N ASP A 281 4.96 3.40 11.41
CA ASP A 281 3.62 3.96 11.19
C ASP A 281 2.97 3.45 9.87
N VAL A 282 3.61 2.51 9.17
CA VAL A 282 3.11 1.93 7.92
C VAL A 282 2.66 0.50 8.16
N TRP A 283 1.39 0.24 7.86
CA TRP A 283 0.77 -1.07 7.79
C TRP A 283 1.04 -1.69 6.43
N HIS A 284 1.25 -2.99 6.37
CA HIS A 284 1.59 -3.66 5.11
C HIS A 284 1.20 -5.13 5.10
N ALA A 285 0.88 -5.64 3.91
CA ALA A 285 0.59 -7.05 3.67
C ALA A 285 1.02 -7.42 2.25
N SER A 286 1.36 -8.69 2.01
CA SER A 286 1.53 -9.19 0.65
C SER A 286 0.74 -10.48 0.41
N VAL A 287 -0.03 -10.45 -0.69
CA VAL A 287 -1.09 -11.40 -1.07
C VAL A 287 -0.79 -11.93 -2.47
N GLU A 288 -1.06 -13.21 -2.73
CA GLU A 288 -0.83 -13.80 -4.06
C GLU A 288 -1.83 -13.28 -5.11
N LYS A 289 -1.37 -13.00 -6.34
CA LYS A 289 -2.20 -12.55 -7.48
C LYS A 289 -3.09 -13.66 -8.06
N THR A 290 -2.99 -14.87 -7.52
CA THR A 290 -3.84 -16.02 -7.83
C THR A 290 -5.25 -15.87 -7.24
N TRP A 291 -5.44 -14.93 -6.30
CA TRP A 291 -6.74 -14.65 -5.72
C TRP A 291 -7.58 -13.80 -6.69
N GLU A 292 -8.83 -14.20 -6.95
CA GLU A 292 -9.73 -13.61 -7.95
C GLU A 292 -10.37 -12.26 -7.50
N PHE A 293 -9.68 -11.49 -6.65
CA PHE A 293 -10.12 -10.18 -6.19
C PHE A 293 -9.76 -9.09 -7.21
N VAL A 294 -10.68 -8.15 -7.43
CA VAL A 294 -10.54 -7.06 -8.41
C VAL A 294 -10.45 -5.68 -7.78
N ARG A 295 -10.92 -5.51 -6.53
CA ARG A 295 -10.98 -4.24 -5.82
C ARG A 295 -10.52 -4.38 -4.37
N TYR A 296 -10.05 -3.28 -3.76
CA TYR A 296 -9.63 -3.23 -2.37
C TYR A 296 -9.89 -1.88 -1.69
N GLY A 297 -9.92 -1.88 -0.37
CA GLY A 297 -9.93 -0.71 0.51
C GLY A 297 -9.44 -1.08 1.90
N TYR A 298 -9.46 -0.15 2.85
CA TYR A 298 -9.09 -0.43 4.24
C TYR A 298 -10.19 0.00 5.21
N CYS A 299 -10.22 -0.59 6.41
CA CYS A 299 -10.98 -0.08 7.55
C CYS A 299 -10.01 0.23 8.69
N CYS A 300 -10.12 1.40 9.31
CA CYS A 300 -9.17 1.90 10.31
C CYS A 300 -9.86 2.09 11.66
N HIS A 301 -9.43 1.34 12.68
CA HIS A 301 -10.02 1.42 14.02
C HIS A 301 -9.18 2.34 14.93
N SER A 302 -9.81 3.37 15.50
CA SER A 302 -9.21 4.34 16.44
C SER A 302 -9.67 4.08 17.89
N GLU A 303 -9.18 4.87 18.87
CA GLU A 303 -9.69 4.79 20.25
C GLU A 303 -11.02 5.51 20.47
N GLU A 304 -11.36 6.48 19.62
CA GLU A 304 -12.42 7.46 19.88
C GLU A 304 -13.74 7.14 19.17
N GLU A 305 -13.71 6.25 18.16
CA GLU A 305 -14.88 5.88 17.36
C GLU A 305 -15.23 4.40 17.49
N VAL A 306 -16.48 4.12 17.86
CA VAL A 306 -16.97 2.77 18.20
C VAL A 306 -17.80 2.13 17.07
N GLU A 307 -18.23 2.91 16.06
CA GLU A 307 -19.22 2.45 15.05
C GLU A 307 -18.88 2.79 13.58
N ALA A 308 -17.64 3.19 13.26
CA ALA A 308 -17.25 3.54 11.88
C ALA A 308 -16.63 2.35 11.12
N GLU A 309 -17.45 1.41 10.63
CA GLU A 309 -17.07 0.45 9.56
C GLU A 309 -16.97 1.14 8.18
N ASP A 310 -16.43 2.36 8.13
CA ASP A 310 -16.32 3.12 6.89
C ASP A 310 -15.03 2.78 6.15
N ILE A 311 -15.18 1.96 5.10
CA ILE A 311 -14.08 1.63 4.17
C ILE A 311 -13.50 2.91 3.56
N VAL A 312 -12.23 3.15 3.84
CA VAL A 312 -11.42 4.25 3.29
C VAL A 312 -10.68 3.81 2.03
N LEU A 313 -10.53 4.73 1.08
CA LEU A 313 -9.78 4.55 -0.15
C LEU A 313 -8.27 4.66 0.12
N ASP A 314 -7.45 3.85 -0.56
CA ASP A 314 -6.00 3.99 -0.53
C ASP A 314 -5.56 5.38 -1.09
N PRO A 315 -4.84 6.21 -0.32
CA PRO A 315 -4.37 7.53 -0.78
C PRO A 315 -3.47 7.50 -2.03
N TYR A 316 -2.87 6.34 -2.33
CA TYR A 316 -1.94 6.09 -3.43
C TYR A 316 -2.55 5.18 -4.52
N ALA A 317 -3.86 4.95 -4.52
CA ALA A 317 -4.53 4.13 -5.54
C ALA A 317 -4.34 4.72 -6.95
N ARG A 318 -3.57 4.06 -7.82
CA ARG A 318 -3.37 4.55 -9.20
C ARG A 318 -4.64 4.51 -10.06
N VAL A 319 -5.52 3.54 -9.80
CA VAL A 319 -6.81 3.36 -10.47
C VAL A 319 -7.86 3.20 -9.38
N ILE A 320 -8.90 4.02 -9.44
CA ILE A 320 -10.02 4.01 -8.50
C ILE A 320 -11.31 3.64 -9.23
N GLU A 321 -12.18 2.89 -8.55
CA GLU A 321 -13.45 2.41 -9.08
C GLU A 321 -14.58 2.74 -8.10
N LYS A 322 -15.76 3.12 -8.61
CA LYS A 322 -16.96 3.37 -7.79
C LYS A 322 -17.66 2.04 -7.49
N SER A 323 -17.92 1.78 -6.22
CA SER A 323 -18.85 0.74 -5.77
C SER A 323 -20.30 1.13 -6.08
N ILE A 324 -21.24 0.23 -5.81
CA ILE A 324 -22.68 0.46 -6.04
C ILE A 324 -23.20 1.51 -5.06
N SER A 325 -22.75 1.44 -3.81
CA SER A 325 -22.93 2.44 -2.76
C SER A 325 -22.23 3.80 -3.00
N GLN A 326 -21.60 4.00 -4.17
CA GLN A 326 -20.82 5.20 -4.53
C GLN A 326 -19.58 5.46 -3.67
N LYS A 327 -19.11 4.47 -2.90
CA LYS A 327 -17.79 4.51 -2.25
C LYS A 327 -16.71 4.28 -3.31
N PHE A 328 -15.55 4.90 -3.16
CA PHE A 328 -14.41 4.67 -4.05
C PHE A 328 -13.50 3.59 -3.46
N LEU A 329 -13.13 2.62 -4.29
CA LEU A 329 -12.20 1.53 -3.96
C LEU A 329 -11.00 1.58 -4.90
N GLY A 330 -9.85 1.06 -4.46
CA GLY A 330 -8.70 0.86 -5.33
C GLY A 330 -8.90 -0.36 -6.23
N SER A 331 -8.41 -0.31 -7.47
CA SER A 331 -8.42 -1.43 -8.41
C SER A 331 -7.17 -2.32 -8.22
N LEU A 332 -7.34 -3.64 -8.18
CA LEU A 332 -6.25 -4.64 -8.13
C LEU A 332 -5.68 -4.93 -9.53
N SER A 333 -5.35 -3.87 -10.26
CA SER A 333 -4.83 -3.95 -11.62
C SER A 333 -3.41 -3.40 -11.71
N LYS A 334 -2.55 -4.03 -12.53
CA LYS A 334 -1.30 -3.38 -12.94
C LYS A 334 -1.70 -2.18 -13.79
N SER A 335 -1.16 -0.99 -13.49
CA SER A 335 -1.34 0.17 -14.37
C SER A 335 -0.96 -0.23 -15.79
N PRO A 336 -1.84 -0.05 -16.79
CA PRO A 336 -1.58 -0.53 -18.14
C PRO A 336 -0.35 0.17 -18.72
N SER A 337 0.57 -0.61 -19.29
CA SER A 337 1.73 -0.08 -19.99
C SER A 337 1.25 0.79 -21.16
N PHE A 338 1.67 2.05 -21.18
CA PHE A 338 1.31 2.98 -22.24
C PHE A 338 2.47 3.13 -23.24
N ASP A 339 2.20 2.96 -24.53
CA ASP A 339 3.20 3.16 -25.58
C ASP A 339 3.34 4.65 -25.91
N TRP A 340 4.27 5.34 -25.24
CA TRP A 340 4.67 6.70 -25.57
C TRP A 340 5.36 6.80 -26.97
N GLY A 341 5.89 5.71 -27.50
CA GLY A 341 6.53 5.65 -28.83
C GLY A 341 7.78 6.53 -28.93
N ARG A 342 7.66 7.69 -29.58
CA ARG A 342 8.71 8.71 -29.73
C ARG A 342 8.32 10.05 -29.12
N ASP A 343 7.35 10.05 -28.21
CA ASP A 343 6.94 11.25 -27.50
C ASP A 343 8.08 11.80 -26.63
N ALA A 344 8.13 13.12 -26.50
CA ALA A 344 8.99 13.83 -25.58
C ALA A 344 8.32 15.17 -25.23
N SER A 345 8.40 15.58 -23.97
CA SER A 345 7.91 16.90 -23.54
C SER A 345 8.54 18.02 -24.38
N PRO A 346 7.74 18.96 -24.93
CA PRO A 346 8.24 20.09 -25.73
C PRO A 346 9.28 20.96 -25.02
N ASN A 347 9.25 21.02 -23.68
CA ASN A 347 10.22 21.72 -22.83
C ASN A 347 10.49 23.16 -23.31
N ILE A 348 9.41 23.92 -23.50
CA ILE A 348 9.44 25.27 -24.03
C ILE A 348 9.94 26.22 -22.94
N PRO A 349 10.95 27.07 -23.21
CA PRO A 349 11.41 28.06 -22.24
C PRO A 349 10.26 28.95 -21.74
N LEU A 350 10.21 29.17 -20.42
CA LEU A 350 9.11 29.88 -19.73
C LEU A 350 8.79 31.24 -20.37
N GLU A 351 9.80 31.97 -20.83
CA GLU A 351 9.65 33.27 -21.49
C GLU A 351 9.03 33.21 -22.91
N LYS A 352 8.80 32.01 -23.44
CA LYS A 352 8.20 31.75 -24.76
C LYS A 352 6.83 31.09 -24.68
N LEU A 353 6.32 30.80 -23.47
CA LEU A 353 5.03 30.17 -23.28
C LEU A 353 3.88 31.13 -23.61
N ASN A 354 2.99 30.70 -24.49
CA ASN A 354 1.68 31.26 -24.76
C ASN A 354 0.62 30.26 -24.29
N VAL A 355 0.23 30.40 -23.02
CA VAL A 355 -0.56 29.41 -22.28
C VAL A 355 -2.06 29.64 -22.48
N TYR A 356 -2.77 28.62 -22.95
CA TYR A 356 -4.23 28.61 -23.02
C TYR A 356 -4.82 27.78 -21.87
N ARG A 357 -5.47 28.44 -20.90
CA ARG A 357 -6.13 27.76 -19.78
C ARG A 357 -7.49 27.20 -20.21
N LEU A 358 -7.78 25.94 -19.91
CA LEU A 358 -9.04 25.28 -20.31
C LEU A 358 -9.57 24.30 -19.26
N ASN A 359 -10.91 24.20 -19.19
CA ASN A 359 -11.62 23.11 -18.54
C ASN A 359 -11.84 21.95 -19.52
N VAL A 360 -11.44 20.72 -19.18
CA VAL A 360 -11.52 19.55 -20.08
C VAL A 360 -12.94 19.32 -20.62
N LYS A 361 -13.95 19.41 -19.74
CA LYS A 361 -15.37 19.26 -20.11
C LYS A 361 -15.87 20.48 -20.88
N GLY A 362 -15.68 21.68 -20.32
CA GLY A 362 -16.15 22.93 -20.92
C GLY A 362 -15.63 23.19 -22.35
N PHE A 363 -14.39 22.79 -22.64
CA PHE A 363 -13.74 23.04 -23.93
C PHE A 363 -14.45 22.38 -25.12
N THR A 364 -15.12 21.24 -24.94
CA THR A 364 -15.75 20.50 -26.06
C THR A 364 -17.17 19.97 -25.82
N GLN A 365 -17.75 20.12 -24.63
CA GLN A 365 -19.11 19.62 -24.33
C GLN A 365 -20.22 20.27 -25.19
N HIS A 366 -20.10 21.54 -25.58
CA HIS A 366 -21.15 22.22 -26.34
C HIS A 366 -21.29 21.67 -27.77
N LYS A 367 -22.53 21.51 -28.26
CA LYS A 367 -22.84 20.90 -29.58
C LYS A 367 -22.12 21.55 -30.77
N SER A 368 -21.73 22.82 -30.67
CA SER A 368 -20.93 23.50 -31.70
C SER A 368 -19.50 22.95 -31.86
N SER A 369 -19.02 22.14 -30.90
CA SER A 369 -17.76 21.38 -31.03
C SER A 369 -17.82 20.34 -32.14
N LYS A 370 -19.01 19.97 -32.62
CA LYS A 370 -19.24 18.95 -33.67
C LYS A 370 -18.58 17.59 -33.37
N LEU A 371 -18.30 17.30 -32.10
CA LEU A 371 -17.80 16.00 -31.67
C LEU A 371 -18.95 15.07 -31.24
N PRO A 372 -18.82 13.75 -31.42
CA PRO A 372 -19.73 12.77 -30.83
C PRO A 372 -19.87 12.92 -29.31
N THR A 373 -21.06 12.64 -28.76
CA THR A 373 -21.37 12.83 -27.34
C THR A 373 -20.55 11.97 -26.39
N ASN A 374 -19.95 10.88 -26.85
CA ASN A 374 -19.07 10.01 -26.07
C ASN A 374 -17.62 10.51 -25.98
N ILE A 375 -17.23 11.56 -26.73
CA ILE A 375 -15.91 12.20 -26.62
C ILE A 375 -15.99 13.72 -26.37
N ALA A 376 -17.14 14.34 -26.57
CA ALA A 376 -17.40 15.73 -26.22
C ALA A 376 -17.29 15.94 -24.70
N GLY A 377 -16.32 16.75 -24.28
CA GLY A 377 -16.03 17.03 -22.86
C GLY A 377 -15.06 16.06 -22.18
N THR A 378 -14.27 15.31 -22.96
CA THR A 378 -13.28 14.33 -22.48
C THR A 378 -11.86 14.72 -22.90
N PHE A 379 -10.83 14.04 -22.37
CA PHE A 379 -9.44 14.21 -22.83
C PHE A 379 -9.31 13.95 -24.34
N THR A 380 -9.99 12.92 -24.87
CA THR A 380 -10.06 12.64 -26.32
C THR A 380 -10.67 13.82 -27.08
N GLY A 381 -11.69 14.49 -26.53
CA GLY A 381 -12.28 15.68 -27.13
C GLY A 381 -11.31 16.86 -27.24
N VAL A 382 -10.47 17.08 -26.23
CA VAL A 382 -9.39 18.06 -26.26
C VAL A 382 -8.38 17.71 -27.36
N ALA A 383 -7.97 16.44 -27.45
CA ALA A 383 -7.03 15.95 -28.46
C ALA A 383 -7.53 16.16 -29.90
N GLU A 384 -8.80 15.88 -30.18
CA GLU A 384 -9.46 16.15 -31.47
C GLU A 384 -9.50 17.64 -31.85
N ARG A 385 -9.26 18.53 -30.88
CA ARG A 385 -9.26 19.99 -31.07
C ARG A 385 -7.86 20.62 -31.03
N VAL A 386 -6.78 19.82 -31.06
CA VAL A 386 -5.39 20.33 -31.09
C VAL A 386 -5.14 21.36 -32.21
N ASN A 387 -5.69 21.14 -33.40
CA ASN A 387 -5.56 22.07 -34.53
C ASN A 387 -6.16 23.46 -34.25
N HIS A 388 -7.19 23.55 -33.38
CA HIS A 388 -7.76 24.82 -32.97
C HIS A 388 -6.79 25.60 -32.07
N LEU A 389 -6.21 24.92 -31.07
CA LEU A 389 -5.18 25.49 -30.17
C LEU A 389 -3.96 25.99 -30.96
N LYS A 390 -3.48 25.17 -31.90
CA LYS A 390 -2.37 25.52 -32.80
C LYS A 390 -2.68 26.72 -33.70
N THR A 391 -3.90 26.80 -34.25
CA THR A 391 -4.35 27.94 -35.08
C THR A 391 -4.52 29.23 -34.25
N LEU A 392 -4.91 29.10 -32.97
CA LEU A 392 -4.95 30.21 -32.02
C LEU A 392 -3.55 30.73 -31.63
N GLY A 393 -2.50 29.95 -31.90
CA GLY A 393 -1.11 30.27 -31.55
C GLY A 393 -0.72 29.87 -30.13
N ALA A 394 -1.52 29.05 -29.44
CA ALA A 394 -1.15 28.48 -28.15
C ALA A 394 -0.07 27.41 -28.34
N ASN A 395 0.99 27.47 -27.53
CA ASN A 395 2.05 26.46 -27.48
C ASN A 395 2.12 25.75 -26.12
N ALA A 396 1.23 26.10 -25.18
CA ALA A 396 0.96 25.31 -24.00
C ALA A 396 -0.53 25.37 -23.64
N VAL A 397 -1.04 24.31 -23.03
CA VAL A 397 -2.34 24.31 -22.35
C VAL A 397 -2.14 24.23 -20.84
N LEU A 398 -2.92 24.99 -20.09
CA LEU A 398 -3.07 24.81 -18.64
C LEU A 398 -4.44 24.18 -18.39
N LEU A 399 -4.45 22.91 -18.00
CA LEU A 399 -5.66 22.23 -17.61
C LEU A 399 -6.07 22.70 -16.22
N GLU A 400 -7.33 23.11 -16.06
CA GLU A 400 -7.98 23.19 -14.75
C GLU A 400 -7.91 21.81 -14.04
N PRO A 401 -8.03 21.74 -12.70
CA PRO A 401 -7.76 20.50 -11.96
C PRO A 401 -8.54 19.29 -12.48
N ILE A 402 -7.80 18.20 -12.74
CA ILE A 402 -8.33 16.97 -13.35
C ILE A 402 -8.40 15.78 -12.40
N PHE A 403 -7.76 15.87 -11.22
CA PHE A 403 -7.80 14.82 -10.20
C PHE A 403 -9.24 14.54 -9.74
N SER A 404 -9.51 13.34 -9.23
CA SER A 404 -10.86 12.97 -8.80
C SER A 404 -11.38 13.91 -7.69
N PHE A 405 -12.54 14.55 -7.93
CA PHE A 405 -13.04 15.68 -7.15
C PHE A 405 -14.53 15.56 -6.79
N SER A 406 -14.97 16.29 -5.75
CA SER A 406 -16.39 16.31 -5.35
C SER A 406 -17.24 17.06 -6.39
N GLU A 407 -18.14 16.38 -7.09
CA GLU A 407 -19.03 17.01 -8.09
C GLU A 407 -19.91 18.12 -7.50
N GLN A 408 -20.15 18.12 -6.18
CA GLN A 408 -20.92 19.14 -5.48
C GLN A 408 -20.11 20.43 -5.23
N GLN A 409 -18.82 20.30 -4.92
CA GLN A 409 -17.93 21.42 -4.59
C GLN A 409 -17.12 21.92 -5.81
N GLY A 410 -16.93 21.05 -6.81
CA GLY A 410 -16.25 21.35 -8.07
C GLY A 410 -14.77 20.91 -8.12
N PRO A 411 -14.09 21.13 -9.25
CA PRO A 411 -12.75 20.56 -9.52
C PRO A 411 -11.65 21.00 -8.55
N TYR A 412 -11.84 22.12 -7.85
CA TYR A 412 -10.88 22.62 -6.86
C TYR A 412 -10.93 21.89 -5.51
N PHE A 413 -11.87 20.96 -5.32
CA PHE A 413 -12.01 20.14 -4.11
C PHE A 413 -11.72 18.67 -4.45
N PRO A 414 -10.44 18.29 -4.61
CA PRO A 414 -10.05 16.91 -4.88
C PRO A 414 -10.34 16.04 -3.66
N PHE A 415 -10.81 14.81 -3.89
CA PHE A 415 -10.85 13.79 -2.85
C PHE A 415 -9.67 12.80 -2.96
N HIS A 416 -8.95 12.77 -4.08
CA HIS A 416 -7.86 11.83 -4.33
C HIS A 416 -6.83 12.41 -5.32
N PHE A 417 -5.55 11.98 -5.25
CA PHE A 417 -4.41 12.69 -5.87
C PHE A 417 -3.62 11.91 -6.94
N PHE A 418 -3.95 10.64 -7.20
CA PHE A 418 -3.22 9.78 -8.16
C PHE A 418 -4.05 9.32 -9.37
N SER A 419 -5.33 9.73 -9.44
CA SER A 419 -6.23 9.37 -10.53
C SER A 419 -6.93 10.61 -11.09
N PRO A 420 -7.08 10.72 -12.42
CA PRO A 420 -7.98 11.72 -13.00
C PRO A 420 -9.45 11.35 -12.75
N MET A 421 -10.35 12.32 -12.85
CA MET A 421 -11.80 12.11 -12.74
C MET A 421 -12.32 11.25 -13.91
N ASP A 422 -13.07 10.19 -13.57
CA ASP A 422 -13.65 9.21 -14.50
C ASP A 422 -14.46 9.84 -15.65
N MET A 423 -15.16 10.93 -15.35
CA MET A 423 -15.97 11.69 -16.30
C MET A 423 -15.20 12.24 -17.51
N TYR A 424 -13.88 12.39 -17.41
CA TYR A 424 -13.03 12.89 -18.50
C TYR A 424 -12.56 11.78 -19.45
N GLY A 425 -12.92 10.52 -19.19
CA GLY A 425 -12.62 9.36 -20.01
C GLY A 425 -11.72 8.34 -19.29
N PRO A 426 -11.43 7.19 -19.93
CA PRO A 426 -10.57 6.17 -19.34
C PRO A 426 -9.15 6.69 -19.12
N SER A 427 -8.44 6.17 -18.12
CA SER A 427 -7.10 6.62 -17.70
C SER A 427 -6.12 6.88 -18.86
N ASN A 428 -6.04 5.97 -19.84
CA ASN A 428 -5.15 6.12 -21.00
C ASN A 428 -5.50 7.31 -21.91
N SER A 429 -6.72 7.83 -21.88
CA SER A 429 -7.14 8.94 -22.77
C SER A 429 -6.46 10.27 -22.40
N MET A 430 -6.07 10.46 -21.13
CA MET A 430 -5.19 11.56 -20.72
C MET A 430 -3.81 11.44 -21.38
N LYS A 431 -3.20 10.24 -21.36
CA LYS A 431 -1.87 10.00 -21.96
C LYS A 431 -1.89 10.18 -23.48
N GLU A 432 -2.93 9.70 -24.16
CA GLU A 432 -3.12 9.95 -25.60
C GLU A 432 -3.33 11.43 -25.93
N MET A 433 -4.06 12.18 -25.09
CA MET A 433 -4.19 13.63 -25.25
C MET A 433 -2.84 14.33 -25.10
N VAL A 434 -2.06 14.00 -24.06
CA VAL A 434 -0.72 14.56 -23.84
C VAL A 434 0.18 14.30 -25.05
N LYS A 435 0.30 13.03 -25.47
CA LYS A 435 1.04 12.60 -26.66
C LYS A 435 0.60 13.32 -27.93
N ARG A 436 -0.71 13.55 -28.10
CA ARG A 436 -1.23 14.29 -29.27
C ARG A 436 -0.87 15.77 -29.23
N LEU A 437 -0.96 16.43 -28.07
CA LEU A 437 -0.58 17.83 -27.90
C LEU A 437 0.93 18.02 -28.11
N HIS A 438 1.76 17.17 -27.50
CA HIS A 438 3.21 17.14 -27.69
C HIS A 438 3.61 16.96 -29.16
N SER A 439 2.93 16.08 -29.92
CA SER A 439 3.19 15.87 -31.35
C SER A 439 2.98 17.12 -32.23
N GLU A 440 2.20 18.09 -31.75
CA GLU A 440 1.95 19.37 -32.41
C GLU A 440 2.77 20.54 -31.80
N GLY A 441 3.67 20.23 -30.86
CA GLY A 441 4.52 21.20 -30.16
C GLY A 441 3.80 21.98 -29.05
N ILE A 442 2.72 21.43 -28.49
CA ILE A 442 1.94 22.05 -27.41
C ILE A 442 2.26 21.35 -26.08
N GLU A 443 2.81 22.09 -25.13
CA GLU A 443 3.13 21.60 -23.78
C GLU A 443 1.88 21.47 -22.91
N VAL A 444 1.85 20.49 -22.00
CA VAL A 444 0.71 20.26 -21.09
C VAL A 444 1.10 20.60 -19.66
N LEU A 445 0.44 21.62 -19.10
CA LEU A 445 0.55 22.03 -17.71
C LEU A 445 -0.74 21.64 -16.98
N LEU A 446 -0.61 21.19 -15.74
CA LEU A 446 -1.74 20.83 -14.88
C LEU A 446 -1.83 21.78 -13.68
N GLU A 447 -3.01 22.35 -13.47
CA GLU A 447 -3.36 23.04 -12.23
C GLU A 447 -3.68 22.00 -11.14
N VAL A 448 -2.96 22.05 -10.01
CA VAL A 448 -3.07 21.09 -8.91
C VAL A 448 -3.47 21.78 -7.61
N VAL A 449 -4.25 21.10 -6.76
CA VAL A 449 -4.72 21.63 -5.48
C VAL A 449 -4.24 20.74 -4.33
N PHE A 450 -3.08 21.07 -3.77
CA PHE A 450 -2.53 20.40 -2.59
C PHE A 450 -2.64 21.28 -1.33
N THR A 451 -3.73 22.05 -1.19
CA THR A 451 -3.96 22.91 -0.02
C THR A 451 -5.10 22.43 0.87
N HIS A 452 -6.05 21.71 0.30
CA HIS A 452 -7.22 21.16 0.95
C HIS A 452 -7.78 19.98 0.15
N THR A 453 -8.67 19.20 0.76
CA THR A 453 -9.49 18.17 0.10
C THR A 453 -10.96 18.56 0.10
N ALA A 454 -11.78 17.81 -0.64
CA ALA A 454 -13.20 17.68 -0.32
C ALA A 454 -13.41 17.03 1.05
N ASP A 455 -14.57 17.25 1.66
CA ASP A 455 -14.93 16.68 2.97
C ASP A 455 -15.14 15.15 2.93
N SER A 456 -15.44 14.61 1.75
CA SER A 456 -15.42 13.16 1.46
C SER A 456 -14.05 12.71 0.90
N GLY A 457 -12.97 13.35 1.35
CA GLY A 457 -11.60 13.10 0.92
C GLY A 457 -11.08 11.72 1.34
N ALA A 458 -10.30 11.07 0.47
CA ALA A 458 -9.70 9.75 0.71
C ALA A 458 -8.71 9.71 1.90
N LEU A 459 -8.36 10.85 2.49
CA LEU A 459 -7.47 10.93 3.66
C LEU A 459 -8.25 11.01 4.99
N HIS A 460 -9.54 11.35 4.95
CA HIS A 460 -10.40 11.37 6.13
C HIS A 460 -10.67 9.94 6.61
N GLY A 461 -10.66 9.75 7.93
CA GLY A 461 -10.85 8.44 8.56
C GLY A 461 -9.59 7.55 8.56
N ILE A 462 -8.47 8.01 7.98
CA ILE A 462 -7.18 7.28 8.02
C ILE A 462 -6.35 7.69 9.24
N ASP A 463 -6.01 8.98 9.28
CA ASP A 463 -5.21 9.61 10.34
C ASP A 463 -5.31 11.14 10.20
N ASP A 464 -6.49 11.68 10.48
CA ASP A 464 -6.80 13.09 10.23
C ASP A 464 -5.79 14.05 10.89
N SER A 465 -5.27 13.69 12.06
CA SER A 465 -4.24 14.46 12.78
C SER A 465 -2.89 14.56 12.07
N CYS A 466 -2.57 13.58 11.21
CA CYS A 466 -1.36 13.56 10.39
C CYS A 466 -1.60 14.23 9.04
N TYR A 467 -2.75 13.99 8.40
CA TYR A 467 -3.05 14.52 7.07
C TYR A 467 -3.52 15.97 7.06
N TYR A 468 -4.16 16.46 8.14
CA TYR A 468 -4.77 17.78 8.21
C TYR A 468 -4.22 18.65 9.35
N LEU A 469 -4.35 19.98 9.23
CA LEU A 469 -3.95 20.95 10.25
C LEU A 469 -5.03 21.26 11.29
N ASP A 470 -6.30 21.03 10.93
CA ASP A 470 -7.51 21.27 11.71
C ASP A 470 -8.67 20.53 11.02
N SER A 471 -9.81 20.45 11.71
CA SER A 471 -11.16 20.00 11.33
C SER A 471 -11.79 20.57 10.04
N LYS A 472 -11.00 21.21 9.17
CA LYS A 472 -11.45 21.97 7.99
C LYS A 472 -10.80 21.52 6.68
N SER A 473 -10.42 20.25 6.60
CA SER A 473 -9.93 19.61 5.37
C SER A 473 -8.67 20.27 4.76
N TYR A 474 -7.92 21.09 5.51
CA TYR A 474 -6.68 21.75 5.08
C TYR A 474 -5.47 20.85 5.28
N LEU A 475 -4.77 20.53 4.20
CA LEU A 475 -3.67 19.57 4.21
C LEU A 475 -2.48 20.07 5.04
N ASN A 476 -1.91 19.17 5.84
CA ASN A 476 -0.70 19.42 6.61
C ASN A 476 0.56 19.21 5.75
N CYS A 477 0.77 20.06 4.75
CA CYS A 477 1.89 19.97 3.81
C CYS A 477 3.30 20.16 4.43
N ASN A 478 3.38 20.35 5.76
CA ASN A 478 4.64 20.31 6.52
C ASN A 478 4.89 18.96 7.20
N PHE A 479 3.91 18.06 7.21
CA PHE A 479 4.05 16.70 7.72
C PHE A 479 4.79 15.83 6.70
N PRO A 480 5.82 15.04 7.09
CA PRO A 480 6.66 14.30 6.14
C PRO A 480 5.89 13.39 5.18
N VAL A 481 4.84 12.70 5.65
CA VAL A 481 4.05 11.79 4.80
C VAL A 481 3.15 12.55 3.82
N VAL A 482 2.63 13.73 4.20
CA VAL A 482 1.89 14.59 3.26
C VAL A 482 2.84 15.19 2.23
N GLN A 483 4.09 15.51 2.62
CA GLN A 483 5.12 15.92 1.67
C GLN A 483 5.46 14.80 0.68
N GLU A 484 5.59 13.56 1.15
CA GLU A 484 5.82 12.38 0.32
C GLU A 484 4.63 12.12 -0.61
N LEU A 485 3.38 12.17 -0.12
CA LEU A 485 2.15 12.07 -0.92
C LEU A 485 2.11 13.09 -2.07
N VAL A 486 2.42 14.36 -1.78
CA VAL A 486 2.46 15.44 -2.79
C VAL A 486 3.61 15.24 -3.78
N LEU A 487 4.79 14.83 -3.32
CA LEU A 487 5.94 14.59 -4.19
C LEU A 487 5.72 13.38 -5.10
N GLU A 488 5.22 12.27 -4.59
CA GLU A 488 4.88 11.08 -5.36
C GLU A 488 3.75 11.37 -6.36
N SER A 489 2.72 12.13 -5.99
CA SER A 489 1.65 12.57 -6.92
C SER A 489 2.20 13.41 -8.08
N LEU A 490 3.24 14.22 -7.84
CA LEU A 490 3.93 15.00 -8.87
C LEU A 490 4.96 14.20 -9.69
N LEU A 491 5.46 13.08 -9.18
CA LEU A 491 6.54 12.29 -9.80
C LEU A 491 6.04 11.03 -10.52
N LEU A 492 4.98 10.37 -10.05
CA LEU A 492 4.46 9.11 -10.58
C LEU A 492 3.56 9.28 -11.83
N GLY A 493 3.79 10.34 -12.60
CA GLY A 493 3.20 10.54 -13.93
C GLY A 493 3.86 9.66 -15.00
N ASP A 494 3.67 8.33 -14.90
CA ASP A 494 4.07 7.33 -15.91
C ASP A 494 3.31 7.47 -17.24
#